data_AF-A0A1I6KTC3-F1
#
_entry.id   AF-A0A1I6KTC3-F1
#
_cell.length_a   1.000
_cell.length_b   1.000
_cell.length_c   1.000
_cell.angle_alpha   90.00
_cell.angle_beta   90.00
_cell.angle_gamma   90.00
#
_symmetry.space_group_name_H-M   'P 1'
#
loop_
_entity.id
_entity.type
_entity.pdbx_description
1 polymer ?
#
loop_
_entity_poly.entity_id
_entity_poly.type
_entity_poly.pdbx_seq_one_letter_code
_entity_poly.pdbx_strand_id
1 'polypeptide(L)'
;MADLGSRSRGQLILVAAFALAVTFVALALVVNSAIFTENLASRGETGGSGDALTLRHDVERGVGQSIASANVYNTTDQSTLEQGVDRGIGNVNTAYSKQSAADTAIVNVSRKSGSTTYGSRVVQNESGGRAFQDRNGNSDWHVVDDVDRSGNEGNATRAFELNVTKLSLEPDESGAFRIVVEEWKGSATWTMTLWRDGASDDVHVEVDIDSEPEARCMQEVDEAFVRVDVTEGRLAGEPCGALRQGPNTNGDFGNYRFASGVGDRYNVTFEHGDKAHGNYSLVTRNQSMASSNTLNASVGSDSPYWDDAVYDVTVRYVYNSPKLDYETDVRVAPGESR
;
A
#
# COMPACT_ATOMS: atom_id res chain seq x y z
N MET A 1 54.49 -75.77 33.94
CA MET A 1 54.30 -74.91 32.74
C MET A 1 52.88 -75.15 32.22
N ALA A 2 51.94 -74.28 32.57
CA ALA A 2 50.64 -74.15 31.91
C ALA A 2 49.99 -72.82 32.34
N ASP A 3 49.36 -72.19 31.35
CA ASP A 3 48.40 -71.09 31.39
C ASP A 3 48.90 -69.63 31.49
N LEU A 4 49.36 -69.11 30.34
CA LEU A 4 49.18 -67.71 29.97
C LEU A 4 48.37 -67.69 28.66
N GLY A 5 47.09 -67.31 28.72
CA GLY A 5 46.38 -66.93 27.50
C GLY A 5 44.87 -66.83 27.63
N SER A 6 44.35 -65.65 28.03
CA SER A 6 43.14 -65.05 27.41
C SER A 6 42.54 -63.86 28.17
N ARG A 7 42.81 -63.66 29.47
CA ARG A 7 42.05 -62.65 30.26
C ARG A 7 42.56 -61.20 30.20
N SER A 8 43.85 -60.93 29.96
CA SER A 8 44.39 -59.55 30.03
C SER A 8 44.18 -58.71 28.75
N ARG A 9 44.07 -59.35 27.58
CA ARG A 9 43.82 -58.64 26.31
C ARG A 9 42.39 -58.16 26.16
N GLY A 10 41.43 -58.93 26.68
CA GLY A 10 40.01 -58.54 26.70
C GLY A 10 39.77 -57.29 27.55
N GLN A 11 40.41 -57.17 28.72
CA GLN A 11 40.30 -55.99 29.57
C GLN A 11 40.98 -54.74 28.98
N LEU A 12 42.13 -54.88 28.32
CA LEU A 12 42.78 -53.75 27.65
C LEU A 12 41.96 -53.21 26.47
N ILE A 13 41.29 -54.09 25.71
CA ILE A 13 40.37 -53.67 24.65
C ILE A 13 39.13 -52.99 25.24
N LEU A 14 38.60 -53.47 26.37
CA LEU A 14 37.43 -52.89 27.03
C LEU A 14 37.71 -51.49 27.60
N VAL A 15 38.89 -51.29 28.19
CA VAL A 15 39.33 -49.98 28.70
C VAL A 15 39.60 -49.00 27.54
N ALA A 16 40.23 -49.46 26.46
CA ALA A 16 40.46 -48.62 25.28
C ALA A 16 39.15 -48.25 24.57
N ALA A 17 38.21 -49.19 24.44
CA ALA A 17 36.88 -48.94 23.87
C ALA A 17 36.06 -47.98 24.73
N PHE A 18 36.13 -48.10 26.05
CA PHE A 18 35.46 -47.19 26.98
C PHE A 18 36.06 -45.78 26.90
N ALA A 19 37.39 -45.65 26.88
CA ALA A 19 38.06 -44.36 26.72
C ALA A 19 37.65 -43.67 25.40
N LEU A 20 37.60 -44.41 24.29
CA LEU A 20 37.12 -43.89 23.00
C LEU A 20 35.66 -43.43 23.07
N ALA A 21 34.78 -44.24 23.67
CA ALA A 21 33.38 -43.88 23.84
C ALA A 21 33.21 -42.57 24.65
N VAL A 22 33.95 -42.41 25.74
CA VAL A 22 33.93 -41.17 26.55
C VAL A 22 34.43 -39.98 25.75
N THR A 23 35.50 -40.13 24.95
CA THR A 23 35.98 -39.04 24.10
C THR A 23 34.98 -38.64 23.02
N PHE A 24 34.24 -39.60 22.43
CA PHE A 24 33.21 -39.29 21.45
C PHE A 24 32.00 -38.59 22.08
N VAL A 25 31.60 -38.98 23.28
CA VAL A 25 30.51 -38.29 24.01
C VAL A 25 30.95 -36.87 24.40
N ALA A 26 32.18 -36.68 24.89
CA ALA A 26 32.72 -35.37 25.19
C ALA A 26 32.82 -34.49 23.93
N LEU A 27 33.31 -35.05 22.82
CA LEU A 27 33.36 -34.35 21.53
C LEU A 27 31.96 -33.99 21.05
N ALA A 28 30.99 -34.90 21.12
CA ALA A 28 29.61 -34.64 20.73
C ALA A 28 28.96 -33.55 21.61
N LEU A 29 29.23 -33.53 22.92
CA LEU A 29 28.76 -32.47 23.81
C LEU A 29 29.39 -31.13 23.49
N VAL A 30 30.69 -31.08 23.20
CA VAL A 30 31.39 -29.85 22.81
C VAL A 30 30.89 -29.35 21.45
N VAL A 31 30.73 -30.23 20.47
CA VAL A 31 30.20 -29.89 19.14
C VAL A 31 28.75 -29.41 19.25
N ASN A 32 27.90 -30.10 20.01
CA ASN A 32 26.53 -29.65 20.23
C ASN A 32 26.47 -28.30 20.98
N SER A 33 27.38 -28.05 21.91
CA SER A 33 27.46 -26.76 22.63
C SER A 33 27.99 -25.63 21.75
N ALA A 34 28.99 -25.91 20.91
CA ALA A 34 29.52 -24.97 19.93
C ALA A 34 28.47 -24.62 18.88
N ILE A 35 27.76 -25.62 18.33
CA ILE A 35 26.63 -25.41 17.41
C ILE A 35 25.50 -24.63 18.09
N PHE A 36 25.21 -24.88 19.37
CA PHE A 36 24.20 -24.13 20.10
C PHE A 36 24.61 -22.66 20.31
N THR A 37 25.90 -22.43 20.58
CA THR A 37 26.47 -21.08 20.75
C THR A 37 26.57 -20.34 19.41
N GLU A 38 26.92 -21.03 18.34
CA GLU A 38 27.03 -20.49 16.98
C GLU A 38 25.64 -20.22 16.38
N ASN A 39 24.63 -21.04 16.66
CA ASN A 39 23.23 -20.75 16.32
C ASN A 39 22.67 -19.57 17.12
N LEU A 40 23.10 -19.37 18.37
CA LEU A 40 22.69 -18.22 19.19
C LEU A 40 23.40 -16.93 18.74
N ALA A 41 24.68 -17.01 18.38
CA ALA A 41 25.47 -15.90 17.86
C ALA A 41 25.01 -15.49 16.44
N SER A 42 24.72 -16.45 15.56
CA SER A 42 24.20 -16.20 14.21
C SER A 42 22.82 -15.53 14.23
N ARG A 43 21.93 -15.90 15.17
CA ARG A 43 20.66 -15.20 15.40
C ARG A 43 20.84 -13.80 16.00
N GLY A 44 21.99 -13.54 16.63
CA GLY A 44 22.36 -12.22 17.15
C GLY A 44 23.09 -11.32 16.13
N GLU A 45 23.60 -11.89 15.03
CA GLU A 45 24.41 -11.21 14.01
C GLU A 45 23.56 -10.64 12.85
N THR A 46 22.30 -11.06 12.69
CA THR A 46 21.24 -10.29 12.00
C THR A 46 20.63 -9.20 12.90
N GLY A 47 21.43 -8.67 13.82
CA GLY A 47 21.02 -7.87 14.97
C GLY A 47 20.25 -6.59 14.64
N GLY A 48 18.97 -6.55 14.99
CA GLY A 48 18.14 -5.35 15.11
C GLY A 48 17.75 -4.63 13.82
N SER A 49 18.41 -4.88 12.69
CA SER A 49 18.10 -4.21 11.41
C SER A 49 16.76 -4.65 10.82
N GLY A 50 16.42 -5.94 10.92
CA GLY A 50 15.10 -6.46 10.54
C GLY A 50 13.98 -5.87 11.39
N ASP A 51 14.21 -5.70 12.69
CA ASP A 51 13.25 -5.10 13.63
C ASP A 51 13.06 -3.61 13.33
N ALA A 52 14.17 -2.88 13.09
CA ALA A 52 14.13 -1.46 12.74
C ALA A 52 13.40 -1.20 11.41
N LEU A 53 13.54 -2.08 10.42
CA LEU A 53 12.83 -2.00 9.14
C LEU A 53 11.36 -2.39 9.25
N THR A 54 11.04 -3.45 9.99
CA THR A 54 9.66 -3.88 10.23
C THR A 54 8.89 -2.76 10.94
N LEU A 55 9.49 -2.21 12.00
CA LEU A 55 8.88 -1.12 12.74
C LEU A 55 8.79 0.17 11.93
N ARG A 56 9.75 0.45 11.06
CA ARG A 56 9.65 1.56 10.10
C ARG A 56 8.42 1.40 9.20
N HIS A 57 8.16 0.22 8.67
CA HIS A 57 6.96 -0.04 7.86
C HIS A 57 5.67 0.12 8.67
N ASP A 58 5.67 -0.29 9.93
CA ASP A 58 4.53 -0.12 10.83
C ASP A 58 4.25 1.36 11.13
N VAL A 59 5.30 2.14 11.40
CA VAL A 59 5.24 3.60 11.57
C VAL A 59 4.71 4.24 10.29
N GLU A 60 5.24 3.88 9.12
CA GLU A 60 4.79 4.41 7.84
C GLU A 60 3.29 4.16 7.62
N ARG A 61 2.80 2.94 7.92
CA ARG A 61 1.37 2.62 7.86
C ARG A 61 0.54 3.41 8.87
N GLY A 62 0.99 3.54 10.12
CA GLY A 62 0.30 4.29 11.15
C GLY A 62 0.21 5.79 10.85
N VAL A 63 1.28 6.37 10.30
CA VAL A 63 1.27 7.77 9.81
C VAL A 63 0.33 7.88 8.60
N GLY A 64 0.36 6.92 7.67
CA GLY A 64 -0.56 6.89 6.53
C GLY A 64 -2.03 6.89 6.96
N GLN A 65 -2.40 6.09 7.96
CA GLN A 65 -3.74 6.08 8.54
C GLN A 65 -4.09 7.41 9.22
N SER A 66 -3.12 8.05 9.87
CA SER A 66 -3.30 9.37 10.48
C SER A 66 -3.61 10.46 9.45
N ILE A 67 -2.92 10.43 8.30
CA ILE A 67 -3.19 11.32 7.17
C ILE A 67 -4.58 11.05 6.59
N ALA A 68 -4.92 9.78 6.33
CA ALA A 68 -6.23 9.40 5.81
C ALA A 68 -7.37 9.86 6.72
N SER A 69 -7.21 9.68 8.04
CA SER A 69 -8.17 10.14 9.05
C SER A 69 -8.28 11.68 9.06
N ALA A 70 -7.17 12.41 9.01
CA ALA A 70 -7.20 13.87 8.95
C ALA A 70 -7.93 14.37 7.69
N ASN A 71 -7.67 13.76 6.53
CA ASN A 71 -8.34 14.11 5.27
C ASN A 71 -9.84 13.76 5.22
N VAL A 72 -10.36 12.98 6.17
CA VAL A 72 -11.79 12.67 6.27
C VAL A 72 -12.48 13.55 7.30
N TYR A 73 -11.82 13.84 8.44
CA TYR A 73 -12.47 14.45 9.59
C TYR A 73 -12.02 15.89 9.91
N ASN A 74 -10.89 16.36 9.36
CA ASN A 74 -10.26 17.64 9.73
C ASN A 74 -10.09 18.58 8.51
N THR A 75 -11.02 18.58 7.56
CA THR A 75 -10.90 19.16 6.21
C THR A 75 -11.25 20.64 6.09
N THR A 76 -11.44 21.37 7.19
CA THR A 76 -11.91 22.76 7.16
C THR A 76 -10.86 23.73 6.61
N ASP A 77 -9.60 23.54 6.98
CA ASP A 77 -8.48 24.33 6.51
C ASP A 77 -7.16 23.55 6.70
N GLN A 78 -6.12 24.00 6.00
CA GLN A 78 -4.79 23.40 6.07
C GLN A 78 -4.21 23.33 7.50
N SER A 79 -4.50 24.31 8.37
CA SER A 79 -3.98 24.32 9.74
C SER A 79 -4.63 23.26 10.63
N THR A 80 -5.92 23.01 10.43
CA THR A 80 -6.71 22.00 11.12
C THR A 80 -6.30 20.60 10.65
N LEU A 81 -6.04 20.44 9.34
CA LEU A 81 -5.46 19.23 8.76
C LEU A 81 -4.09 18.92 9.36
N GLU A 82 -3.17 19.90 9.37
CA GLU A 82 -1.82 19.74 9.90
C GLU A 82 -1.83 19.36 11.38
N GLN A 83 -2.65 20.02 12.20
CA GLN A 83 -2.84 19.66 13.61
C GLN A 83 -3.41 18.25 13.78
N GLY A 84 -4.29 17.81 12.89
CA GLY A 84 -4.83 16.45 12.86
C GLY A 84 -3.73 15.41 12.60
N VAL A 85 -2.90 15.66 11.59
CA VAL A 85 -1.76 14.82 11.23
C VAL A 85 -0.73 14.79 12.36
N ASP A 86 -0.39 15.94 12.96
CA ASP A 86 0.57 16.03 14.06
C ASP A 86 0.10 15.27 15.31
N ARG A 87 -1.19 15.37 15.65
CA ARG A 87 -1.79 14.56 16.73
C ARG A 87 -1.69 13.06 16.42
N GLY A 88 -1.97 12.66 15.17
CA GLY A 88 -1.85 11.28 14.73
C GLY A 88 -0.42 10.75 14.81
N ILE A 89 0.56 11.51 14.32
CA ILE A 89 1.99 11.18 14.42
C ILE A 89 2.43 11.08 15.89
N GLY A 90 1.97 11.99 16.76
CA GLY A 90 2.22 11.92 18.19
C GLY A 90 1.67 10.65 18.85
N ASN A 91 0.49 10.19 18.43
CA ASN A 91 -0.10 8.93 18.89
C ASN A 91 0.69 7.72 18.39
N VAL A 92 1.07 7.70 17.11
CA VAL A 92 1.94 6.67 16.50
C VAL A 92 3.26 6.58 17.25
N ASN A 93 3.92 7.73 17.47
CA ASN A 93 5.15 7.80 18.26
C ASN A 93 4.93 7.20 19.65
N THR A 94 3.90 7.65 20.38
CA THR A 94 3.62 7.16 21.74
C THR A 94 3.37 5.65 21.78
N ALA A 95 2.64 5.11 20.81
CA ALA A 95 2.36 3.68 20.71
C ALA A 95 3.64 2.87 20.49
N TYR A 96 4.43 3.22 19.48
CA TYR A 96 5.63 2.48 19.12
C TYR A 96 6.79 2.71 20.10
N SER A 97 6.97 3.90 20.68
CA SER A 97 7.95 4.12 21.76
C SER A 97 7.67 3.21 22.97
N LYS A 98 6.39 3.02 23.34
CA LYS A 98 6.02 2.12 24.45
C LYS A 98 6.27 0.65 24.11
N GLN A 99 5.95 0.24 22.88
CA GLN A 99 6.18 -1.12 22.43
C GLN A 99 7.68 -1.44 22.37
N SER A 100 8.48 -0.58 21.73
CA SER A 100 9.93 -0.79 21.59
C SER A 100 10.69 -0.71 22.92
N ALA A 101 10.18 0.03 23.90
CA ALA A 101 10.78 0.06 25.24
C ALA A 101 10.77 -1.32 25.92
N ALA A 102 9.80 -2.19 25.60
CA ALA A 102 9.80 -3.58 26.07
C ALA A 102 10.96 -4.39 25.47
N ASP A 103 11.40 -4.03 24.27
CA ASP A 103 12.48 -4.68 23.52
C ASP A 103 13.85 -3.97 23.70
N THR A 104 13.97 -3.10 24.72
CA THR A 104 15.20 -2.31 24.99
C THR A 104 15.60 -1.40 23.83
N ALA A 105 14.62 -0.94 23.03
CA ALA A 105 14.81 0.02 21.95
C ALA A 105 14.04 1.32 22.22
N ILE A 106 14.57 2.44 21.76
CA ILE A 106 13.94 3.75 21.80
C ILE A 106 13.58 4.13 20.37
N VAL A 107 12.32 4.50 20.19
CA VAL A 107 11.79 4.91 18.89
C VAL A 107 11.25 6.31 19.01
N ASN A 108 11.62 7.16 18.05
CA ASN A 108 11.11 8.51 17.92
C ASN A 108 10.64 8.74 16.49
N VAL A 109 9.40 9.17 16.36
CA VAL A 109 8.76 9.56 15.10
C VAL A 109 8.33 11.01 15.24
N SER A 110 8.80 11.85 14.34
CA SER A 110 8.43 13.27 14.30
C SER A 110 8.25 13.73 12.87
N ARG A 111 7.32 14.65 12.63
CA ARG A 111 7.20 15.27 11.30
C ARG A 111 8.35 16.23 11.08
N LYS A 112 8.93 16.21 9.88
CA LYS A 112 9.95 17.19 9.48
C LYS A 112 9.27 18.53 9.17
N SER A 113 9.75 19.61 9.78
CA SER A 113 9.16 20.93 9.56
C SER A 113 9.15 21.32 8.08
N GLY A 114 8.00 21.81 7.59
CA GLY A 114 7.83 22.21 6.18
C GLY A 114 7.80 21.06 5.18
N SER A 115 7.64 19.80 5.62
CA SER A 115 7.55 18.64 4.73
C SER A 115 6.13 18.28 4.30
N THR A 116 5.12 19.01 4.77
CA THR A 116 3.72 18.74 4.43
C THR A 116 3.43 19.23 3.01
N THR A 117 3.05 18.31 2.15
CA THR A 117 2.53 18.61 0.81
C THR A 117 1.01 18.63 0.88
N TYR A 118 0.39 19.79 0.67
CA TYR A 118 -1.07 19.92 0.56
C TYR A 118 -1.56 19.56 -0.84
N GLY A 119 -2.83 19.20 -0.92
CA GLY A 119 -3.55 18.84 -2.13
C GLY A 119 -5.05 18.95 -1.93
N SER A 120 -5.82 18.30 -2.79
CA SER A 120 -7.28 18.28 -2.73
C SER A 120 -7.79 16.86 -2.70
N ARG A 121 -8.88 16.63 -1.98
CA ARG A 121 -9.61 15.37 -1.97
C ARG A 121 -10.94 15.56 -2.67
N VAL A 122 -11.21 14.75 -3.69
CA VAL A 122 -12.51 14.70 -4.38
C VAL A 122 -13.31 13.53 -3.83
N VAL A 123 -14.60 13.73 -3.59
CA VAL A 123 -15.44 12.79 -2.86
C VAL A 123 -16.86 12.75 -3.42
N GLN A 124 -17.38 11.54 -3.53
CA GLN A 124 -18.81 11.25 -3.50
C GLN A 124 -19.07 10.24 -2.40
N ASN A 125 -19.86 10.62 -1.39
CA ASN A 125 -20.11 9.81 -0.20
C ASN A 125 -21.58 9.84 0.23
N GLU A 126 -22.49 9.94 -0.73
CA GLU A 126 -23.93 9.92 -0.46
C GLU A 126 -24.36 8.57 0.15
N SER A 127 -25.30 8.63 1.09
CA SER A 127 -25.83 7.43 1.73
C SER A 127 -26.54 6.55 0.71
N GLY A 128 -26.05 5.31 0.52
CA GLY A 128 -26.55 4.39 -0.50
C GLY A 128 -25.89 4.55 -1.88
N GLY A 129 -25.08 5.59 -2.07
CA GLY A 129 -24.40 5.90 -3.32
C GLY A 129 -25.31 6.50 -4.39
N ARG A 130 -24.69 7.16 -5.38
CA ARG A 130 -25.37 7.68 -6.58
C ARG A 130 -24.55 7.37 -7.83
N ALA A 131 -25.11 7.61 -9.01
CA ALA A 131 -24.39 7.56 -10.27
C ALA A 131 -23.12 8.45 -10.22
N PHE A 132 -22.03 8.04 -10.87
CA PHE A 132 -20.75 8.75 -10.92
C PHE A 132 -20.79 9.95 -11.89
N GLN A 133 -21.72 10.86 -11.65
CA GLN A 133 -21.95 12.05 -12.45
C GLN A 133 -21.42 13.29 -11.73
N ASP A 134 -21.12 14.33 -12.51
CA ASP A 134 -20.79 15.63 -11.96
C ASP A 134 -21.99 16.25 -11.20
N ARG A 135 -21.78 17.42 -10.61
CA ARG A 135 -22.83 18.18 -9.91
C ARG A 135 -24.00 18.60 -10.81
N ASN A 136 -23.81 18.62 -12.14
CA ASN A 136 -24.80 19.04 -13.14
C ASN A 136 -25.52 17.84 -13.79
N GLY A 137 -25.13 16.60 -13.45
CA GLY A 137 -25.69 15.36 -13.99
C GLY A 137 -25.00 14.82 -15.24
N ASN A 138 -23.82 15.31 -15.60
CA ASN A 138 -23.05 14.79 -16.73
C ASN A 138 -22.36 13.48 -16.36
N SER A 139 -22.54 12.43 -17.17
CA SER A 139 -21.89 11.11 -17.01
C SER A 139 -20.45 11.09 -17.50
N ASP A 140 -20.14 11.94 -18.49
CA ASP A 140 -18.80 12.08 -19.07
C ASP A 140 -18.23 13.42 -18.61
N TRP A 141 -17.25 13.37 -17.71
CA TRP A 141 -16.76 14.59 -17.06
C TRP A 141 -15.36 14.43 -16.46
N HIS A 142 -14.63 15.54 -16.42
CA HIS A 142 -13.34 15.62 -15.75
C HIS A 142 -13.52 15.68 -14.23
N VAL A 143 -13.08 14.62 -13.57
CA VAL A 143 -13.07 14.50 -12.11
C VAL A 143 -12.02 15.42 -11.52
N VAL A 144 -10.84 15.43 -12.13
CA VAL A 144 -9.75 16.37 -11.82
C VAL A 144 -9.03 16.77 -13.11
N ASP A 145 -8.68 18.05 -13.20
CA ASP A 145 -7.94 18.62 -14.32
C ASP A 145 -6.51 18.97 -13.89
N ASP A 146 -5.59 18.89 -14.85
CA ASP A 146 -4.22 19.41 -14.79
C ASP A 146 -3.46 18.97 -13.53
N VAL A 147 -3.46 17.67 -13.26
CA VAL A 147 -2.67 17.08 -12.19
C VAL A 147 -1.20 17.07 -12.61
N ASP A 148 -0.32 17.70 -11.81
CA ASP A 148 1.10 17.80 -12.10
C ASP A 148 1.93 16.89 -11.17
N ARG A 149 2.60 15.89 -11.76
CA ARG A 149 3.56 15.01 -11.06
C ARG A 149 5.02 15.37 -11.27
N SER A 150 5.33 16.46 -11.97
CA SER A 150 6.72 16.87 -12.24
C SER A 150 7.53 17.01 -10.94
N GLY A 151 8.77 16.51 -10.96
CA GLY A 151 9.69 16.56 -9.83
C GLY A 151 9.36 15.61 -8.66
N ASN A 152 8.49 14.61 -8.86
CA ASN A 152 8.09 13.67 -7.80
C ASN A 152 8.35 12.20 -8.19
N GLU A 153 8.51 11.34 -7.18
CA GLU A 153 8.71 9.89 -7.32
C GLU A 153 7.39 9.11 -7.51
N GLY A 154 6.23 9.77 -7.59
CA GLY A 154 4.91 9.12 -7.61
C GLY A 154 3.88 9.84 -8.47
N ASN A 155 2.70 9.24 -8.61
CA ASN A 155 1.71 9.61 -9.62
C ASN A 155 0.93 10.91 -9.38
N ALA A 156 1.13 11.64 -8.27
CA ALA A 156 0.38 12.86 -7.90
C ALA A 156 -1.14 12.70 -7.69
N THR A 157 -1.65 11.48 -7.83
CA THR A 157 -2.98 11.02 -7.43
C THR A 157 -2.81 9.76 -6.59
N ARG A 158 -3.55 9.66 -5.49
CA ARG A 158 -3.46 8.56 -4.54
C ARG A 158 -4.80 8.29 -3.87
N ALA A 159 -4.88 7.14 -3.19
CA ALA A 159 -6.08 6.69 -2.49
C ALA A 159 -7.33 6.83 -3.39
N PHE A 160 -7.18 6.43 -4.66
CA PHE A 160 -8.28 6.44 -5.60
C PHE A 160 -9.07 5.15 -5.40
N GLU A 161 -10.18 5.27 -4.71
CA GLU A 161 -11.00 4.16 -4.25
C GLU A 161 -12.43 4.35 -4.74
N LEU A 162 -13.02 3.27 -5.26
CA LEU A 162 -14.42 3.17 -5.63
C LEU A 162 -15.09 2.13 -4.74
N ASN A 163 -16.32 2.40 -4.35
CA ASN A 163 -17.21 1.41 -3.75
C ASN A 163 -18.50 1.39 -4.55
N VAL A 164 -18.59 0.46 -5.50
CA VAL A 164 -19.61 0.43 -6.55
C VAL A 164 -20.68 -0.60 -6.22
N THR A 165 -21.93 -0.27 -6.48
CA THR A 165 -23.06 -1.19 -6.39
C THR A 165 -22.97 -2.18 -7.54
N LYS A 166 -22.73 -3.46 -7.24
CA LYS A 166 -22.44 -4.50 -8.25
C LYS A 166 -23.49 -4.57 -9.36
N LEU A 167 -24.77 -4.51 -8.98
CA LEU A 167 -25.90 -4.59 -9.92
C LEU A 167 -26.13 -3.32 -10.76
N SER A 168 -25.41 -2.23 -10.49
CA SER A 168 -25.45 -1.03 -11.32
C SER A 168 -24.51 -1.10 -12.53
N LEU A 169 -23.51 -2.00 -12.48
CA LEU A 169 -22.56 -2.18 -13.56
C LEU A 169 -23.23 -2.83 -14.77
N GLU A 170 -22.83 -2.39 -15.95
CA GLU A 170 -23.25 -3.00 -17.22
C GLU A 170 -22.87 -4.49 -17.28
N PRO A 171 -23.70 -5.33 -17.92
CA PRO A 171 -23.52 -6.79 -18.00
C PRO A 171 -22.41 -7.22 -18.99
N ASP A 172 -21.84 -6.28 -19.71
CA ASP A 172 -20.76 -6.48 -20.67
C ASP A 172 -19.90 -5.22 -20.78
N GLU A 173 -18.77 -5.35 -21.48
CA GLU A 173 -17.76 -4.29 -21.65
C GLU A 173 -18.28 -3.12 -22.50
N SER A 174 -19.27 -3.35 -23.38
CA SER A 174 -19.73 -2.35 -24.34
C SER A 174 -20.57 -1.29 -23.65
N GLY A 175 -19.98 -0.11 -23.45
CA GLY A 175 -20.65 0.99 -22.75
C GLY A 175 -20.51 0.90 -21.24
N ALA A 176 -19.62 0.03 -20.75
CA ALA A 176 -19.23 -0.03 -19.34
C ALA A 176 -18.64 1.31 -18.85
N PHE A 177 -18.65 1.47 -17.53
CA PHE A 177 -18.03 2.61 -16.86
C PHE A 177 -16.51 2.60 -17.08
N ARG A 178 -15.94 3.78 -17.38
CA ARG A 178 -14.50 3.94 -17.60
C ARG A 178 -13.90 5.05 -16.78
N ILE A 179 -12.66 4.83 -16.38
CA ILE A 179 -11.76 5.86 -15.87
C ILE A 179 -10.67 6.06 -16.91
N VAL A 180 -10.61 7.26 -17.47
CA VAL A 180 -9.61 7.63 -18.46
C VAL A 180 -8.65 8.63 -17.82
N VAL A 181 -7.36 8.34 -17.91
CA VAL A 181 -6.29 9.27 -17.57
C VAL A 181 -5.64 9.71 -18.87
N GLU A 182 -5.78 10.98 -19.20
CA GLU A 182 -5.35 11.55 -20.48
C GLU A 182 -4.19 12.54 -20.26
N GLU A 183 -3.15 12.42 -21.07
CA GLU A 183 -2.01 13.33 -21.01
C GLU A 183 -2.44 14.77 -21.36
N TRP A 184 -2.06 15.71 -20.49
CA TRP A 184 -2.36 17.12 -20.70
C TRP A 184 -1.69 17.65 -21.96
N LYS A 185 -2.50 18.01 -22.96
CA LYS A 185 -2.04 18.45 -24.30
C LYS A 185 -1.22 17.38 -25.04
N GLY A 186 -1.33 16.13 -24.63
CA GLY A 186 -0.72 14.98 -25.29
C GLY A 186 -1.78 14.10 -25.95
N SER A 187 -1.38 12.88 -26.29
CA SER A 187 -2.30 11.86 -26.82
C SER A 187 -2.23 10.54 -26.06
N ALA A 188 -1.32 10.41 -25.08
CA ALA A 188 -1.19 9.18 -24.31
C ALA A 188 -2.34 9.05 -23.31
N THR A 189 -2.90 7.85 -23.23
CA THR A 189 -4.02 7.51 -22.37
C THR A 189 -3.75 6.23 -21.58
N TRP A 190 -4.33 6.20 -20.39
CA TRP A 190 -4.49 5.00 -19.57
C TRP A 190 -5.97 4.88 -19.27
N THR A 191 -6.60 3.77 -19.65
CA THR A 191 -8.04 3.56 -19.52
C THR A 191 -8.32 2.33 -18.70
N MET A 192 -9.11 2.46 -17.65
CA MET A 192 -9.67 1.35 -16.88
C MET A 192 -11.14 1.19 -17.20
N THR A 193 -11.56 0.01 -17.63
CA THR A 193 -12.96 -0.37 -17.87
C THR A 193 -13.44 -1.30 -16.76
N LEU A 194 -14.61 -1.02 -16.18
CA LEU A 194 -15.20 -1.80 -15.09
C LEU A 194 -16.62 -2.25 -15.47
N TRP A 195 -16.87 -3.56 -15.46
CA TRP A 195 -18.17 -4.14 -15.76
C TRP A 195 -18.44 -5.38 -14.92
N ARG A 196 -19.68 -5.88 -14.98
CA ARG A 196 -20.09 -7.15 -14.40
C ARG A 196 -20.40 -8.12 -15.54
N ASP A 197 -19.97 -9.37 -15.46
CA ASP A 197 -20.38 -10.38 -16.44
C ASP A 197 -21.85 -10.77 -16.22
N GLY A 198 -22.69 -10.61 -17.24
CA GLY A 198 -24.12 -10.91 -17.13
C GLY A 198 -24.48 -12.40 -16.97
N ALA A 199 -23.54 -13.32 -17.22
CA ALA A 199 -23.72 -14.76 -17.07
C ALA A 199 -23.20 -15.29 -15.73
N SER A 200 -22.04 -14.83 -15.26
CA SER A 200 -21.44 -15.28 -13.99
C SER A 200 -21.64 -14.34 -12.80
N ASP A 201 -22.06 -13.09 -13.03
CA ASP A 201 -22.09 -12.00 -12.03
C ASP A 201 -20.72 -11.59 -11.49
N ASP A 202 -19.64 -12.04 -12.12
CA ASP A 202 -18.26 -11.67 -11.76
C ASP A 202 -17.98 -10.24 -12.14
N VAL A 203 -17.12 -9.57 -11.36
CA VAL A 203 -16.69 -8.21 -11.69
C VAL A 203 -15.37 -8.28 -12.41
N HIS A 204 -15.30 -7.60 -13.54
CA HIS A 204 -14.12 -7.54 -14.39
C HIS A 204 -13.54 -6.13 -14.40
N VAL A 205 -12.22 -6.08 -14.36
CA VAL A 205 -11.44 -4.87 -14.62
C VAL A 205 -10.51 -5.15 -15.78
N GLU A 206 -10.53 -4.24 -16.74
CA GLU A 206 -9.57 -4.19 -17.83
C GLU A 206 -8.82 -2.87 -17.79
N VAL A 207 -7.54 -2.93 -18.13
CA VAL A 207 -6.73 -1.75 -18.36
C VAL A 207 -6.09 -1.80 -19.73
N ASP A 208 -6.30 -0.72 -20.47
CA ASP A 208 -5.69 -0.43 -21.75
C ASP A 208 -4.76 0.78 -21.62
N ILE A 209 -3.57 0.69 -22.22
CA ILE A 209 -2.56 1.75 -22.22
C ILE A 209 -2.07 1.88 -23.65
N ASP A 210 -2.03 3.11 -24.16
CA ASP A 210 -1.50 3.36 -25.50
C ASP A 210 -0.11 2.72 -25.63
N SER A 211 -0.01 1.72 -26.51
CA SER A 211 1.19 0.91 -26.84
C SER A 211 1.53 -0.32 -25.98
N GLU A 212 0.71 -0.69 -25.00
CA GLU A 212 0.84 -1.96 -24.26
C GLU A 212 -0.32 -2.92 -24.58
N PRO A 213 -0.14 -4.24 -24.51
CA PRO A 213 -1.27 -5.16 -24.60
C PRO A 213 -2.18 -5.03 -23.38
N GLU A 214 -3.49 -5.16 -23.59
CA GLU A 214 -4.50 -5.12 -22.52
C GLU A 214 -4.20 -6.10 -21.38
N ALA A 215 -4.47 -5.67 -20.16
CA ALA A 215 -4.47 -6.53 -18.98
C ALA A 215 -5.88 -6.62 -18.39
N ARG A 216 -6.26 -7.82 -17.95
CA ARG A 216 -7.58 -8.10 -17.37
C ARG A 216 -7.43 -8.82 -16.04
N CYS A 217 -8.30 -8.51 -15.09
CA CYS A 217 -8.50 -9.31 -13.88
C CYS A 217 -10.01 -9.46 -13.64
N MET A 218 -10.38 -10.53 -12.94
CA MET A 218 -11.77 -10.78 -12.55
C MET A 218 -11.82 -11.25 -11.11
N GLN A 219 -12.94 -10.98 -10.46
CA GLN A 219 -13.19 -11.42 -9.09
C GLN A 219 -14.64 -11.83 -8.93
N GLU A 220 -14.85 -13.01 -8.37
CA GLU A 220 -16.15 -13.43 -7.86
C GLU A 220 -16.44 -12.60 -6.60
N VAL A 221 -17.56 -11.87 -6.59
CA VAL A 221 -17.97 -11.00 -5.47
C VAL A 221 -19.38 -11.34 -5.06
N ASP A 222 -19.56 -11.85 -3.85
CA ASP A 222 -20.89 -12.18 -3.31
C ASP A 222 -21.61 -10.96 -2.75
N GLU A 223 -20.86 -9.94 -2.31
CA GLU A 223 -21.42 -8.73 -1.74
C GLU A 223 -22.16 -7.86 -2.78
N ALA A 224 -23.13 -7.07 -2.29
CA ALA A 224 -23.84 -6.11 -3.11
C ALA A 224 -22.96 -4.94 -3.58
N PHE A 225 -21.86 -4.69 -2.86
CA PHE A 225 -20.92 -3.62 -3.15
C PHE A 225 -19.54 -4.20 -3.43
N VAL A 226 -18.87 -3.63 -4.43
CA VAL A 226 -17.55 -4.05 -4.88
C VAL A 226 -16.59 -2.89 -4.66
N ARG A 227 -15.54 -3.15 -3.88
CA ARG A 227 -14.45 -2.19 -3.68
C ARG A 227 -13.42 -2.32 -4.78
N VAL A 228 -13.06 -1.20 -5.41
CA VAL A 228 -11.97 -1.11 -6.38
C VAL A 228 -10.97 -0.07 -5.87
N ASP A 229 -9.80 -0.51 -5.46
CA ASP A 229 -8.71 0.39 -5.08
C ASP A 229 -7.81 0.58 -6.30
N VAL A 230 -8.07 1.62 -7.10
CA VAL A 230 -7.44 1.85 -8.41
C VAL A 230 -5.93 2.08 -8.27
N THR A 231 -5.50 2.90 -7.30
CA THR A 231 -4.09 3.22 -7.11
C THR A 231 -3.31 2.14 -6.34
N GLU A 232 -3.96 1.38 -5.44
CA GLU A 232 -3.34 0.21 -4.79
C GLU A 232 -3.39 -1.05 -5.67
N GLY A 233 -4.25 -1.01 -6.69
CA GLY A 233 -4.52 -2.07 -7.65
C GLY A 233 -5.16 -3.31 -7.04
N ARG A 234 -6.30 -3.13 -6.38
CA ARG A 234 -7.08 -4.20 -5.78
C ARG A 234 -8.52 -4.21 -6.29
N LEU A 235 -9.07 -5.41 -6.44
CA LEU A 235 -10.47 -5.65 -6.75
C LEU A 235 -11.06 -6.55 -5.66
N ALA A 236 -12.10 -6.09 -4.97
CA ALA A 236 -12.66 -6.72 -3.78
C ALA A 236 -11.61 -7.08 -2.70
N GLY A 237 -10.56 -6.25 -2.56
CA GLY A 237 -9.46 -6.45 -1.62
C GLY A 237 -8.33 -7.36 -2.14
N GLU A 238 -8.57 -8.14 -3.18
CA GLU A 238 -7.58 -9.02 -3.79
C GLU A 238 -6.69 -8.27 -4.80
N PRO A 239 -5.39 -8.61 -4.93
CA PRO A 239 -4.52 -7.98 -5.92
C PRO A 239 -5.02 -8.21 -7.35
N CYS A 240 -5.23 -7.12 -8.09
CA CYS A 240 -5.61 -7.16 -9.50
C CYS A 240 -4.38 -6.88 -10.38
N GLY A 241 -3.96 -7.86 -11.19
CA GLY A 241 -2.81 -7.73 -12.09
C GLY A 241 -2.97 -6.59 -13.11
N ALA A 242 -4.21 -6.32 -13.55
CA ALA A 242 -4.54 -5.24 -14.48
C ALA A 242 -4.41 -3.83 -13.87
N LEU A 243 -4.32 -3.67 -12.55
CA LEU A 243 -4.11 -2.36 -11.90
C LEU A 243 -2.73 -2.23 -11.26
N ARG A 244 -1.85 -3.21 -11.52
CA ARG A 244 -0.53 -3.33 -10.91
C ARG A 244 0.49 -3.74 -11.96
N GLN A 245 1.69 -4.06 -11.49
CA GLN A 245 2.59 -4.87 -12.30
C GLN A 245 2.06 -6.31 -12.30
N GLY A 246 1.84 -6.87 -13.49
CA GLY A 246 1.20 -8.17 -13.62
C GLY A 246 1.22 -8.69 -15.05
N PRO A 247 0.78 -9.95 -15.26
CA PRO A 247 0.65 -10.50 -16.60
C PRO A 247 -0.51 -9.81 -17.33
N ASN A 248 -0.31 -9.60 -18.63
CA ASN A 248 -1.34 -9.16 -19.55
C ASN A 248 -2.16 -10.35 -20.07
N THR A 249 -3.09 -10.09 -20.99
CA THR A 249 -3.94 -11.13 -21.62
C THR A 249 -3.15 -12.20 -22.39
N ASN A 250 -1.93 -11.90 -22.82
CA ASN A 250 -1.02 -12.85 -23.49
C ASN A 250 -0.07 -13.58 -22.51
N GLY A 251 -0.08 -13.21 -21.22
CA GLY A 251 0.80 -13.75 -20.19
C GLY A 251 2.14 -13.02 -20.03
N ASP A 252 2.38 -11.94 -20.78
CA ASP A 252 3.61 -11.13 -20.64
C ASP A 252 3.48 -10.16 -19.45
N PHE A 253 4.57 -9.93 -18.73
CA PHE A 253 4.57 -9.02 -17.59
C PHE A 253 4.68 -7.56 -18.05
N GLY A 254 3.68 -6.76 -17.72
CA GLY A 254 3.62 -5.32 -17.97
C GLY A 254 3.41 -4.50 -16.69
N ASN A 255 3.45 -3.18 -16.82
CA ASN A 255 3.13 -2.23 -15.75
C ASN A 255 1.81 -1.53 -16.05
N TYR A 256 0.74 -1.97 -15.39
CA TYR A 256 -0.62 -1.46 -15.58
C TYR A 256 -1.10 -0.56 -14.44
N ARG A 257 -0.18 -0.10 -13.59
CA ARG A 257 -0.49 0.83 -12.50
C ARG A 257 -1.16 2.09 -13.06
N PHE A 258 -2.03 2.68 -12.26
CA PHE A 258 -2.69 3.95 -12.55
C PHE A 258 -1.75 4.95 -13.25
N ALA A 259 -2.20 5.54 -14.36
CA ALA A 259 -1.47 6.55 -15.14
C ALA A 259 -0.10 6.09 -15.71
N SER A 260 0.17 4.79 -15.78
CA SER A 260 1.34 4.27 -16.53
C SER A 260 1.20 4.62 -18.01
N GLY A 261 2.31 4.98 -18.67
CA GLY A 261 2.31 5.40 -20.08
C GLY A 261 1.89 6.85 -20.32
N VAL A 262 1.25 7.50 -19.33
CA VAL A 262 0.85 8.92 -19.42
C VAL A 262 1.98 9.84 -18.97
N GLY A 263 2.07 11.04 -19.55
CA GLY A 263 3.05 12.08 -19.21
C GLY A 263 2.92 12.67 -17.80
N ASP A 264 3.75 13.66 -17.49
CA ASP A 264 3.83 14.24 -16.13
C ASP A 264 2.67 15.17 -15.75
N ARG A 265 1.84 15.55 -16.72
CA ARG A 265 0.61 16.29 -16.48
C ARG A 265 -0.53 15.56 -17.14
N TYR A 266 -1.65 15.42 -16.43
CA TYR A 266 -2.79 14.66 -16.92
C TYR A 266 -4.11 15.11 -16.31
N ASN A 267 -5.21 14.72 -16.96
CA ASN A 267 -6.57 14.81 -16.40
C ASN A 267 -7.06 13.41 -16.02
N VAL A 268 -8.02 13.36 -15.10
CA VAL A 268 -8.75 12.12 -14.78
C VAL A 268 -10.21 12.35 -15.12
N THR A 269 -10.73 11.49 -15.98
CA THR A 269 -12.06 11.61 -16.58
C THR A 269 -12.86 10.36 -16.27
N PHE A 270 -14.13 10.55 -15.91
CA PHE A 270 -15.11 9.48 -15.92
C PHE A 270 -15.84 9.52 -17.25
N GLU A 271 -15.96 8.35 -17.88
CA GLU A 271 -16.86 8.14 -19.02
C GLU A 271 -17.91 7.10 -18.63
N HIS A 272 -19.13 7.31 -19.12
CA HIS A 272 -20.30 6.51 -18.78
C HIS A 272 -20.51 6.42 -17.26
N GLY A 273 -20.33 7.53 -16.54
CA GLY A 273 -20.49 7.59 -15.09
C GLY A 273 -21.90 7.21 -14.59
N ASP A 274 -22.93 7.26 -15.44
CA ASP A 274 -24.27 6.73 -15.14
C ASP A 274 -24.34 5.20 -15.06
N LYS A 275 -23.29 4.50 -15.49
CA LYS A 275 -23.15 3.04 -15.51
C LYS A 275 -22.44 2.46 -14.29
N ALA A 276 -22.11 3.33 -13.33
CA ALA A 276 -21.59 2.93 -12.03
C ALA A 276 -22.26 3.78 -10.94
N HIS A 277 -22.94 3.12 -10.01
CA HIS A 277 -23.54 3.76 -8.85
C HIS A 277 -22.78 3.42 -7.59
N GLY A 278 -22.47 4.39 -6.75
CA GLY A 278 -21.80 4.13 -5.49
C GLY A 278 -21.17 5.37 -4.89
N ASN A 279 -20.04 5.15 -4.23
CA ASN A 279 -19.20 6.18 -3.65
C ASN A 279 -17.78 6.08 -4.20
N TYR A 280 -17.09 7.19 -4.27
CA TYR A 280 -15.68 7.21 -4.63
C TYR A 280 -14.94 8.32 -3.88
N SER A 281 -13.63 8.15 -3.75
CA SER A 281 -12.76 9.24 -3.36
C SER A 281 -11.39 9.12 -4.00
N LEU A 282 -10.73 10.26 -4.21
CA LEU A 282 -9.33 10.31 -4.59
C LEU A 282 -8.67 11.55 -3.97
N VAL A 283 -7.35 11.51 -3.82
CA VAL A 283 -6.56 12.65 -3.35
C VAL A 283 -5.53 13.00 -4.43
N THR A 284 -5.53 14.25 -4.87
CA THR A 284 -4.52 14.78 -5.80
C THR A 284 -3.61 15.76 -5.10
N ARG A 285 -2.44 16.03 -5.67
CA ARG A 285 -1.52 17.07 -5.19
C ARG A 285 -1.99 18.49 -5.54
N ASN A 286 -3.02 18.64 -6.36
CA ASN A 286 -3.53 19.95 -6.75
C ASN A 286 -4.13 20.66 -5.53
N GLN A 287 -3.65 21.85 -5.20
CA GLN A 287 -4.09 22.56 -3.97
C GLN A 287 -5.43 23.27 -4.12
N SER A 288 -5.98 23.35 -5.32
CA SER A 288 -7.29 23.96 -5.53
C SER A 288 -8.00 23.27 -6.68
N MET A 289 -9.26 22.93 -6.43
CA MET A 289 -10.23 22.53 -7.47
C MET A 289 -11.31 23.61 -7.63
N ALA A 290 -11.08 24.82 -7.11
CA ALA A 290 -12.08 25.90 -7.07
C ALA A 290 -12.51 26.39 -8.46
N SER A 291 -11.73 26.11 -9.50
CA SER A 291 -12.07 26.39 -10.90
C SER A 291 -12.93 25.32 -11.57
N SER A 292 -13.15 24.17 -10.92
CA SER A 292 -14.00 23.11 -11.47
C SER A 292 -15.48 23.49 -11.34
N ASN A 293 -16.17 23.59 -12.47
CA ASN A 293 -17.63 23.74 -12.53
C ASN A 293 -18.36 22.38 -12.40
N THR A 294 -17.61 21.28 -12.22
CA THR A 294 -18.12 19.90 -12.15
C THR A 294 -18.33 19.44 -10.70
N LEU A 295 -17.72 20.08 -9.71
CA LEU A 295 -17.81 19.73 -8.29
C LEU A 295 -18.58 20.78 -7.46
N ASN A 296 -19.21 20.34 -6.38
CA ASN A 296 -19.71 21.22 -5.33
C ASN A 296 -18.59 21.71 -4.41
N ALA A 297 -18.83 22.84 -3.74
CA ALA A 297 -17.84 23.46 -2.87
C ALA A 297 -17.86 22.84 -1.46
N SER A 298 -16.79 22.14 -1.09
CA SER A 298 -16.44 21.70 0.27
C SER A 298 -17.37 20.70 0.99
N VAL A 299 -16.83 20.08 2.04
CA VAL A 299 -17.54 19.21 2.99
C VAL A 299 -18.88 19.78 3.44
N GLY A 300 -19.92 18.95 3.36
CA GLY A 300 -21.27 19.29 3.78
C GLY A 300 -22.14 19.86 2.66
N SER A 301 -21.57 20.03 1.46
CA SER A 301 -22.34 20.21 0.23
C SER A 301 -22.82 18.88 -0.36
N ASP A 302 -23.71 18.93 -1.35
CA ASP A 302 -24.17 17.75 -2.07
C ASP A 302 -22.99 17.07 -2.81
N SER A 303 -23.00 15.75 -2.92
CA SER A 303 -21.97 15.03 -3.68
C SER A 303 -22.15 15.20 -5.21
N PRO A 304 -21.07 15.20 -6.01
CA PRO A 304 -19.67 15.17 -5.60
C PRO A 304 -19.15 16.55 -5.19
N TYR A 305 -18.18 16.58 -4.29
CA TYR A 305 -17.52 17.80 -3.81
C TYR A 305 -16.01 17.59 -3.64
N TRP A 306 -15.29 18.68 -3.36
CA TRP A 306 -13.86 18.61 -3.03
C TRP A 306 -13.51 19.40 -1.77
N ASP A 307 -12.45 18.97 -1.09
CA ASP A 307 -11.92 19.59 0.12
C ASP A 307 -10.39 19.71 0.09
N ASP A 308 -9.85 20.53 0.98
CA ASP A 308 -8.42 20.51 1.28
C ASP A 308 -8.00 19.14 1.84
N ALA A 309 -6.80 18.70 1.46
CA ALA A 309 -6.21 17.46 1.93
C ALA A 309 -4.70 17.57 2.12
N VAL A 310 -4.14 16.73 2.97
CA VAL A 310 -2.70 16.47 3.01
C VAL A 310 -2.40 15.36 2.01
N TYR A 311 -1.58 15.64 1.00
CA TYR A 311 -1.13 14.65 0.03
C TYR A 311 -0.04 13.76 0.63
N ASP A 312 1.06 14.34 1.11
CA ASP A 312 2.13 13.59 1.77
C ASP A 312 2.81 14.38 2.88
N VAL A 313 3.51 13.66 3.75
CA VAL A 313 4.40 14.24 4.76
C VAL A 313 5.69 13.44 4.83
N THR A 314 6.80 14.11 5.15
CA THR A 314 8.04 13.43 5.52
C THR A 314 8.19 13.37 7.03
N VAL A 315 8.35 12.17 7.57
CA VAL A 315 8.63 11.93 8.99
C VAL A 315 10.08 11.52 9.18
N ARG A 316 10.71 12.05 10.23
CA ARG A 316 11.99 11.56 10.73
C ARG A 316 11.72 10.38 11.64
N TYR A 317 12.29 9.23 11.28
CA TYR A 317 12.26 7.99 12.07
C TYR A 317 13.63 7.76 12.69
N VAL A 318 13.67 7.63 14.01
CA VAL A 318 14.86 7.29 14.77
C VAL A 318 14.58 6.02 15.56
N TYR A 319 15.45 5.02 15.39
CA TYR A 319 15.47 3.77 16.14
C TYR A 319 16.84 3.64 16.81
N ASN A 320 16.86 3.56 18.14
CA ASN A 320 18.07 3.41 18.93
C ASN A 320 17.97 2.15 19.79
N SER A 321 18.97 1.30 19.74
CA SER A 321 19.08 0.10 20.58
C SER A 321 20.54 -0.13 20.95
N PRO A 322 20.86 -0.98 21.93
CA PRO A 322 22.26 -1.27 22.31
C PRO A 322 23.15 -1.78 21.17
N LYS A 323 22.56 -2.25 20.06
CA LYS A 323 23.27 -2.85 18.92
C LYS A 323 23.16 -2.03 17.62
N LEU A 324 22.24 -1.07 17.55
CA LEU A 324 21.91 -0.37 16.31
C LEU A 324 21.37 1.03 16.61
N ASP A 325 21.99 2.01 15.97
CA ASP A 325 21.48 3.36 15.80
C ASP A 325 21.08 3.54 14.33
N TYR A 326 19.80 3.79 14.08
CA TYR A 326 19.25 3.95 12.75
C TYR A 326 18.38 5.20 12.69
N GLU A 327 18.69 6.09 11.74
CA GLU A 327 17.93 7.31 11.50
C GLU A 327 17.67 7.46 10.01
N THR A 328 16.44 7.79 9.64
CA THR A 328 16.08 8.03 8.25
C THR A 328 14.86 8.96 8.14
N ASP A 329 14.75 9.63 7.00
CA ASP A 329 13.55 10.38 6.61
C ASP A 329 12.67 9.47 5.74
N VAL A 330 11.39 9.35 6.09
CA VAL A 330 10.41 8.52 5.39
C VAL A 330 9.30 9.42 4.85
N ARG A 331 9.15 9.46 3.52
CA ARG A 331 8.00 10.08 2.87
C ARG A 331 6.79 9.16 2.95
N VAL A 332 5.69 9.66 3.50
CA VAL A 332 4.45 8.93 3.70
C VAL A 332 3.35 9.54 2.82
N ALA A 333 2.98 8.82 1.77
CA ALA A 333 1.91 9.17 0.82
C ALA A 333 0.94 7.98 0.72
N PRO A 334 -0.10 7.91 1.58
CA PRO A 334 -0.92 6.70 1.69
C PRO A 334 -1.77 6.46 0.43
N GLY A 335 -1.77 5.23 -0.07
CA GLY A 335 -2.51 4.83 -1.27
C GLY A 335 -1.90 5.34 -2.58
N GLU A 336 -0.67 5.85 -2.58
CA GLU A 336 0.06 6.18 -3.81
C GLU A 336 0.57 4.88 -4.45
N SER A 337 0.36 4.73 -5.76
CA SER A 337 0.87 3.59 -6.50
C SER A 337 2.40 3.60 -6.51
N ARG A 338 3.02 2.55 -5.97
CA ARG A 338 4.48 2.33 -5.94
C ARG A 338 4.87 1.15 -6.80
#